data_AF-T1C0Q6-F1
#
_entry.id   AF-T1C0Q6-F1
#
_cell.length_a   1.000
_cell.length_b   1.000
_cell.length_c   1.000
_cell.angle_alpha   90.00
_cell.angle_beta   90.00
_cell.angle_gamma   90.00
#
_symmetry.space_group_name_H-M   'P 1'
#
loop_
_entity.id
_entity.type
_entity.pdbx_description
1 polymer ?
#
loop_
_entity_poly.entity_id
_entity_poly.type
_entity_poly.pdbx_seq_one_letter_code
_entity_poly.pdbx_strand_id
1 'polypeptide(L)'
;MGLPWFQMKELAREHRILAFSSNYTLYGDLSSRVMAVLGQFAPDQEVYSIDESFLDFTRQPHLDLTATGHCIRERVKQWVGVPVSVGIGSTKTLAKLANHVAKKRAGWNGVCDLGTLPGSDLEALLASIEVREVWGVGRKTAMKLAEQDIRSVADLRAANPHRLRERYSVVMERTVRELQGESCIDRGRRTRPPRQQIIASRSFG
;
A
#
# COMPACT_ATOMS: atom_id res chain seq x y z
N MET A 1 7.80 10.04 -7.46
CA MET A 1 9.12 10.27 -6.84
C MET A 1 10.20 9.77 -7.78
N GLY A 2 11.37 10.42 -7.81
CA GLY A 2 12.52 9.97 -8.61
C GLY A 2 12.87 10.85 -9.82
N LEU A 3 12.28 12.04 -9.97
CA LEU A 3 12.75 13.01 -10.96
C LEU A 3 14.09 13.60 -10.49
N PRO A 4 15.16 13.59 -11.31
CA PRO A 4 16.46 14.15 -10.92
C PRO A 4 16.38 15.65 -10.60
N TRP A 5 17.04 16.08 -9.52
CA TRP A 5 17.00 17.48 -9.06
C TRP A 5 17.37 18.49 -10.16
N PHE A 6 18.36 18.16 -11.00
CA PHE A 6 18.79 19.07 -12.07
C PHE A 6 17.70 19.36 -13.10
N GLN A 7 16.76 18.44 -13.32
CA GLN A 7 15.61 18.61 -14.21
C GLN A 7 14.51 19.47 -13.58
N MET A 8 14.56 19.69 -12.26
CA MET A 8 13.57 20.47 -11.51
C MET A 8 14.03 21.91 -11.21
N LYS A 9 15.19 22.34 -11.69
CA LYS A 9 15.81 23.62 -11.28
C LYS A 9 14.91 24.84 -11.55
N GLU A 10 14.26 24.88 -12.71
CA GLU A 10 13.34 25.98 -13.07
C GLU A 10 12.12 25.99 -12.16
N LEU A 11 11.45 24.83 -12.04
CA LEU A 11 10.30 24.63 -11.15
C LEU A 11 10.65 24.96 -9.69
N ALA A 12 11.85 24.62 -9.24
CA ALA A 12 12.34 24.90 -7.90
C ALA A 12 12.51 26.40 -7.64
N ARG A 13 12.97 27.16 -8.64
CA ARG A 13 13.05 28.63 -8.54
C ARG A 13 11.66 29.25 -8.55
N GLU A 14 10.81 28.83 -9.48
CA GLU A 14 9.45 29.36 -9.65
C GLU A 14 8.60 29.18 -8.38
N HIS A 15 8.59 27.97 -7.82
CA HIS A 15 7.77 27.64 -6.65
C HIS A 15 8.52 27.71 -5.32
N ARG A 16 9.75 28.24 -5.30
CA ARG A 16 10.59 28.36 -4.10
C ARG A 16 10.74 27.02 -3.35
N ILE A 17 10.97 25.94 -4.10
CA ILE A 17 11.12 24.59 -3.54
C ILE A 17 12.43 24.53 -2.75
N LEU A 18 12.33 24.14 -1.48
CA LEU A 18 13.48 23.95 -0.62
C LEU A 18 13.99 22.51 -0.69
N ALA A 19 15.30 22.36 -0.88
CA ALA A 19 15.97 21.07 -0.81
C ALA A 19 16.48 20.83 0.63
N PHE A 20 16.16 19.66 1.18
CA PHE A 20 16.68 19.22 2.47
C PHE A 20 17.52 17.95 2.29
N SER A 21 18.61 17.85 3.04
CA SER A 21 19.37 16.60 3.13
C SER A 21 18.55 15.52 3.85
N SER A 22 18.75 14.27 3.46
CA SER A 22 18.14 13.13 4.15
C SER A 22 18.75 12.93 5.54
N ASN A 23 17.92 12.58 6.52
CA ASN A 23 18.35 12.20 7.86
C ASN A 23 17.87 10.78 8.18
N TYR A 24 18.63 9.78 7.73
CA TYR A 24 18.26 8.37 7.87
C TYR A 24 18.15 7.90 9.31
N THR A 25 18.97 8.43 10.21
CA THR A 25 18.92 8.10 11.65
C THR A 25 17.59 8.53 12.25
N LEU A 26 17.17 9.77 11.97
CA LEU A 26 15.86 10.28 12.41
C LEU A 26 14.71 9.48 11.80
N TYR A 27 14.76 9.18 10.51
CA TYR A 27 13.69 8.41 9.86
C TYR A 27 13.58 6.98 10.43
N GLY A 28 14.72 6.36 10.75
CA GLY A 28 14.76 5.05 11.39
C GLY A 28 14.18 5.07 12.80
N ASP A 29 14.52 6.07 13.61
CA ASP A 29 13.95 6.25 14.95
C ASP A 29 12.42 6.48 14.90
N LEU A 30 11.95 7.40 14.05
CA LEU A 30 10.52 7.65 13.86
C LEU A 30 9.77 6.39 13.40
N SER A 31 10.36 5.66 12.46
CA SER A 31 9.84 4.38 11.99
C SER A 31 9.68 3.37 13.12
N SER A 32 10.72 3.13 13.90
CA SER A 32 10.66 2.22 15.05
C SER A 32 9.56 2.60 16.03
N ARG A 33 9.36 3.91 16.28
CA ARG A 33 8.28 4.41 17.15
C ARG A 33 6.90 4.15 16.56
N VAL A 34 6.69 4.44 15.26
CA VAL A 34 5.43 4.12 14.57
C VAL A 34 5.14 2.62 14.65
N MET A 35 6.11 1.77 14.31
CA MET A 35 5.92 0.32 14.31
C MET A 35 5.61 -0.22 15.70
N ALA A 36 6.24 0.32 16.76
CA ALA A 36 5.95 -0.03 18.14
C ALA A 36 4.54 0.37 18.60
N VAL A 37 4.01 1.49 18.10
CA VAL A 37 2.61 1.87 18.34
C VAL A 37 1.67 0.93 17.60
N LEU A 38 1.92 0.65 16.32
CA LEU A 38 1.09 -0.24 15.51
C LEU A 38 1.02 -1.66 16.09
N GLY A 39 2.13 -2.19 16.60
CA GLY A 39 2.22 -3.52 17.21
C GLY A 39 1.39 -3.71 18.48
N GLN A 40 0.83 -2.63 19.05
CA GLN A 40 -0.08 -2.72 20.21
C GLN A 40 -1.53 -3.06 19.81
N PHE A 41 -1.89 -2.90 18.53
CA PHE A 41 -3.27 -3.06 18.07
C PHE A 41 -3.60 -4.47 17.60
N ALA A 42 -2.63 -5.21 17.08
CA ALA A 42 -2.84 -6.55 16.56
C ALA A 42 -1.79 -7.53 17.09
N PRO A 43 -2.16 -8.79 17.36
CA PRO A 43 -1.22 -9.81 17.83
C PRO A 43 -0.17 -10.15 16.77
N ASP A 44 -0.54 -10.07 15.49
CA ASP A 44 0.31 -10.40 14.36
C ASP A 44 0.56 -9.13 13.52
N GLN A 45 1.81 -8.67 13.51
CA GLN A 45 2.28 -7.51 12.76
C GLN A 45 3.38 -7.92 11.79
N GLU A 46 3.29 -7.44 10.54
CA GLU A 46 4.36 -7.52 9.56
C GLU A 46 4.85 -6.12 9.20
N VAL A 47 6.12 -5.83 9.48
CA VAL A 47 6.77 -4.57 9.05
C VAL A 47 7.22 -4.72 7.59
N TYR A 48 6.52 -4.04 6.68
CA TYR A 48 6.73 -4.15 5.24
C TYR A 48 7.83 -3.21 4.73
N SER A 49 7.83 -1.96 5.21
CA SER A 49 8.83 -0.93 4.88
C SER A 49 9.12 -0.07 6.13
N ILE A 50 9.86 1.03 5.95
CA ILE A 50 10.11 2.02 7.01
C ILE A 50 8.83 2.75 7.44
N ASP A 51 7.85 2.86 6.55
CA ASP A 51 6.63 3.64 6.73
C ASP A 51 5.34 2.82 6.57
N GLU A 52 5.44 1.50 6.36
CA GLU A 52 4.29 0.63 6.15
C GLU A 52 4.38 -0.66 6.97
N SER A 53 3.23 -1.06 7.51
CA SER A 53 3.06 -2.33 8.21
C SER A 53 1.67 -2.90 7.93
N PHE A 54 1.59 -4.23 7.85
CA PHE A 54 0.33 -4.97 7.84
C PHE A 54 0.03 -5.46 9.25
N LEU A 55 -1.23 -5.35 9.66
CA LEU A 55 -1.77 -5.85 10.93
C LEU A 55 -2.84 -6.88 10.61
N ASP A 56 -2.78 -8.06 11.23
CA ASP A 56 -3.76 -9.13 11.03
C ASP A 56 -4.78 -9.16 12.18
N PHE A 57 -6.04 -8.89 11.82
CA PHE A 57 -7.20 -8.90 12.73
C PHE A 57 -8.11 -10.11 12.51
N THR A 58 -7.70 -11.11 11.72
CA THR A 58 -8.54 -12.29 11.39
C THR A 58 -8.97 -13.07 12.64
N ARG A 59 -8.19 -13.00 13.73
CA ARG A 59 -8.50 -13.63 15.03
C ARG A 59 -9.42 -12.79 15.93
N GLN A 60 -9.88 -11.64 15.47
CA GLN A 60 -10.71 -10.68 16.20
C GLN A 60 -11.92 -10.22 15.34
N PRO A 61 -12.79 -11.13 14.88
CA PRO A 61 -13.83 -10.83 13.90
C PRO A 61 -14.92 -9.87 14.40
N HIS A 62 -15.04 -9.68 15.72
CA HIS A 62 -16.02 -8.77 16.34
C HIS A 62 -15.53 -7.33 16.47
N LEU A 63 -14.26 -7.07 16.12
CA LEU A 63 -13.68 -5.74 16.23
C LEU A 63 -14.22 -4.84 15.11
N ASP A 64 -14.66 -3.64 15.46
CA ASP A 64 -14.90 -2.59 14.47
C ASP A 64 -13.55 -2.11 13.93
N LEU A 65 -13.19 -2.60 12.74
CA LEU A 65 -11.92 -2.29 12.10
C LEU A 65 -11.84 -0.83 11.66
N THR A 66 -12.97 -0.20 11.30
CA THR A 66 -12.99 1.21 10.91
C THR A 66 -12.70 2.09 12.12
N ALA A 67 -13.40 1.87 13.24
CA ALA A 67 -13.11 2.57 14.49
C ALA A 67 -11.67 2.33 14.97
N THR A 68 -11.20 1.08 14.89
CA THR A 68 -9.80 0.72 15.21
C THR A 68 -8.81 1.46 14.32
N GLY A 69 -9.09 1.60 13.03
CA GLY A 69 -8.28 2.37 12.10
C GLY A 69 -8.18 3.85 12.48
N HIS A 70 -9.27 4.45 12.95
CA HIS A 70 -9.25 5.81 13.47
C HIS A 70 -8.42 5.93 14.75
N CYS A 71 -8.60 5.00 15.71
CA CYS A 71 -7.79 4.93 16.92
C CYS A 71 -6.29 4.81 16.63
N ILE A 72 -5.90 3.98 15.65
CA ILE A 72 -4.51 3.84 15.20
C ILE A 72 -3.96 5.20 14.75
N ARG A 73 -4.70 5.91 13.89
CA ARG A 73 -4.25 7.19 13.34
C ARG A 73 -4.07 8.24 14.42
N GLU A 74 -5.05 8.36 15.31
CA GLU A 74 -5.01 9.29 16.42
C GLU A 74 -3.84 8.98 17.36
N ARG A 75 -3.64 7.70 17.70
CA ARG A 75 -2.55 7.26 18.58
C ARG A 75 -1.18 7.57 18.00
N VAL A 76 -0.95 7.23 16.73
CA VAL A 76 0.32 7.52 16.04
C VAL A 76 0.54 9.03 15.95
N LYS A 77 -0.51 9.79 15.63
CA LYS A 77 -0.41 11.25 15.56
C LYS A 77 -0.08 11.88 16.91
N GLN A 78 -0.71 11.42 17.99
CA GLN A 78 -0.51 11.94 19.34
C GLN A 78 0.87 11.59 19.89
N TRP A 79 1.32 10.35 19.70
CA TRP A 79 2.54 9.84 20.36
C TRP A 79 3.81 10.06 19.53
N VAL A 80 3.71 10.03 18.21
CA VAL A 80 4.87 10.16 17.30
C VAL A 80 4.85 11.48 16.52
N GLY A 81 3.69 12.11 16.36
CA GLY A 81 3.56 13.39 15.65
C GLY A 81 3.36 13.28 14.13
N VAL A 82 3.45 12.08 13.57
CA VAL A 82 3.32 11.83 12.12
C VAL A 82 1.90 11.40 11.74
N PRO A 83 1.32 11.93 10.64
CA PRO A 83 0.04 11.45 10.14
C PRO A 83 0.19 10.10 9.44
N VAL A 84 -0.77 9.21 9.64
CA VAL A 84 -0.86 7.94 8.93
C VAL A 84 -2.25 7.76 8.32
N SER A 85 -2.34 6.85 7.36
CA SER A 85 -3.61 6.39 6.77
C SER A 85 -3.73 4.89 6.98
N VAL A 86 -4.96 4.39 7.06
CA VAL A 86 -5.25 2.98 7.29
C VAL A 86 -6.14 2.47 6.17
N GLY A 87 -5.74 1.34 5.57
CA GLY A 87 -6.53 0.62 4.59
C GLY A 87 -6.87 -0.77 5.12
N ILE A 88 -8.15 -1.13 5.04
CA ILE A 88 -8.68 -2.40 5.50
C ILE A 88 -9.25 -3.15 4.30
N GLY A 89 -8.87 -4.42 4.19
CA GLY A 89 -9.31 -5.30 3.11
C GLY A 89 -9.09 -6.75 3.47
N SER A 90 -9.82 -7.64 2.81
CA SER A 90 -9.76 -9.08 3.09
C SER A 90 -8.43 -9.73 2.71
N THR A 91 -7.65 -9.12 1.82
CA THR A 91 -6.33 -9.58 1.39
C THR A 91 -5.30 -8.45 1.48
N LYS A 92 -3.99 -8.75 1.44
CA LYS A 92 -2.95 -7.70 1.53
C LYS A 92 -3.01 -6.74 0.34
N THR A 93 -3.34 -7.24 -0.84
CA THR A 93 -3.52 -6.42 -2.04
C THR A 93 -4.71 -5.47 -1.89
N LEU A 94 -5.84 -5.97 -1.40
CA LEU A 94 -7.01 -5.13 -1.13
C LEU A 94 -6.75 -4.12 -0.01
N ALA A 95 -6.05 -4.50 1.07
CA ALA A 95 -5.69 -3.57 2.14
C ALA A 95 -4.75 -2.45 1.64
N LYS A 96 -3.78 -2.77 0.79
CA LYS A 96 -2.91 -1.78 0.11
C LYS A 96 -3.72 -0.84 -0.78
N LEU A 97 -4.67 -1.37 -1.55
CA LEU A 97 -5.55 -0.58 -2.39
C LEU A 97 -6.46 0.33 -1.55
N ALA A 98 -7.04 -0.18 -0.47
CA ALA A 98 -7.83 0.59 0.47
C ALA A 98 -7.01 1.75 1.06
N ASN A 99 -5.74 1.51 1.40
CA ASN A 99 -4.87 2.57 1.92
C ASN A 99 -4.58 3.65 0.86
N HIS A 100 -4.45 3.27 -0.42
CA HIS A 100 -4.38 4.23 -1.52
C HIS A 100 -5.65 5.10 -1.57
N VAL A 101 -6.83 4.48 -1.48
CA VAL A 101 -8.12 5.19 -1.46
C VAL A 101 -8.21 6.14 -0.27
N ALA A 102 -7.87 5.67 0.93
CA ALA A 102 -7.84 6.45 2.18
C ALA A 102 -6.95 7.71 2.07
N LYS A 103 -5.83 7.62 1.33
CA LYS A 103 -4.90 8.73 1.11
C LYS A 103 -5.38 9.72 0.05
N LYS A 104 -6.06 9.25 -1.00
CA LYS A 104 -6.38 10.05 -2.19
C LYS A 104 -7.76 10.68 -2.17
N ARG A 105 -8.70 10.12 -1.43
CA ARG A 105 -10.09 10.58 -1.42
C ARG A 105 -10.45 11.12 -0.04
N ALA A 106 -10.65 12.44 0.04
CA ALA A 106 -10.91 13.14 1.29
C ALA A 106 -12.13 12.59 2.06
N GLY A 107 -13.14 12.07 1.37
CA GLY A 107 -14.35 11.51 1.99
C GLY A 107 -14.11 10.31 2.93
N TRP A 108 -12.94 9.66 2.85
CA TRP A 108 -12.57 8.54 3.73
C TRP A 108 -11.87 8.98 5.01
N ASN A 109 -11.58 10.28 5.17
CA ASN A 109 -10.94 10.82 6.38
C ASN A 109 -9.68 10.07 6.83
N GLY A 110 -8.93 9.48 5.88
CA GLY A 110 -7.70 8.72 6.15
C GLY A 110 -7.88 7.27 6.59
N VAL A 111 -9.10 6.73 6.68
CA VAL A 111 -9.39 5.31 6.93
C VAL A 111 -10.34 4.79 5.86
N CYS A 112 -9.95 3.74 5.14
CA CYS A 112 -10.83 3.12 4.14
C CYS A 112 -10.98 1.63 4.43
N ASP A 113 -12.22 1.21 4.63
CA ASP A 113 -12.60 -0.19 4.81
C ASP A 113 -13.44 -0.66 3.63
N LEU A 114 -12.84 -1.50 2.78
CA LEU A 114 -13.52 -2.04 1.61
C LEU A 114 -14.58 -3.08 1.97
N GLY A 115 -14.51 -3.68 3.16
CA GLY A 115 -15.46 -4.70 3.62
C GLY A 115 -16.82 -4.12 4.03
N THR A 116 -16.90 -2.81 4.30
CA THR A 116 -18.15 -2.12 4.66
C THR A 116 -18.96 -1.65 3.46
N LEU A 117 -18.36 -1.65 2.26
CA LEU A 117 -19.02 -1.20 1.04
C LEU A 117 -19.98 -2.27 0.50
N PRO A 118 -21.20 -1.89 0.08
CA PRO A 118 -22.03 -2.73 -0.76
C PRO A 118 -21.30 -3.16 -2.03
N GLY A 119 -21.66 -4.32 -2.59
CA GLY A 119 -20.99 -4.85 -3.78
C GLY A 119 -21.00 -3.91 -4.99
N SER A 120 -22.10 -3.17 -5.19
CA SER A 120 -22.21 -2.14 -6.25
C SER A 120 -21.24 -0.99 -6.05
N ASP A 121 -21.09 -0.52 -4.82
CA ASP A 121 -20.28 0.64 -4.46
C ASP A 121 -18.80 0.30 -4.51
N LEU A 122 -18.45 -0.93 -4.07
CA LEU A 122 -17.12 -1.49 -4.25
C LEU A 122 -16.76 -1.57 -5.73
N GLU A 123 -17.66 -2.09 -6.57
CA GLU A 123 -17.39 -2.22 -8.01
C GLU A 123 -17.19 -0.84 -8.68
N ALA A 124 -18.06 0.13 -8.37
CA ALA A 124 -17.90 1.51 -8.85
C ALA A 124 -16.59 2.14 -8.37
N LEU A 125 -16.20 1.90 -7.11
CA LEU A 125 -14.93 2.34 -6.57
C LEU A 125 -13.75 1.73 -7.35
N LEU A 126 -13.74 0.41 -7.56
CA LEU A 126 -12.66 -0.28 -8.27
C LEU A 126 -12.59 0.12 -9.75
N ALA A 127 -13.72 0.35 -10.41
CA ALA A 127 -13.78 0.82 -11.79
C ALA A 127 -13.19 2.25 -11.95
N SER A 128 -13.32 3.08 -10.91
CA SER A 128 -12.79 4.45 -10.91
C SER A 128 -11.28 4.55 -10.61
N ILE A 129 -10.60 3.44 -10.35
CA ILE A 129 -9.16 3.42 -10.03
C ILE A 129 -8.40 2.79 -11.20
N GLU A 130 -7.35 3.45 -11.67
CA GLU A 130 -6.48 2.90 -12.72
C GLU A 130 -5.76 1.64 -12.25
N VAL A 131 -5.60 0.67 -13.16
CA VAL A 131 -4.93 -0.61 -12.89
C VAL A 131 -3.48 -0.45 -12.40
N ARG A 132 -2.80 0.64 -12.78
CA ARG A 132 -1.43 0.94 -12.35
C ARG A 132 -1.28 1.19 -10.85
N GLU A 133 -2.38 1.49 -10.15
CA GLU A 133 -2.37 1.75 -8.71
C GLU A 133 -2.41 0.44 -7.90
N VAL A 134 -2.63 -0.71 -8.56
CA VAL A 134 -2.58 -2.02 -7.91
C VAL A 134 -1.15 -2.37 -7.50
N TRP A 135 -0.99 -2.81 -6.26
CA TRP A 135 0.29 -3.25 -5.73
C TRP A 135 0.88 -4.40 -6.57
N GLY A 136 2.06 -4.19 -7.14
CA GLY A 136 2.73 -5.13 -8.04
C GLY A 136 2.55 -4.84 -9.53
N VAL A 137 1.67 -3.91 -9.93
CA VAL A 137 1.47 -3.53 -11.32
C VAL A 137 2.30 -2.29 -11.67
N GLY A 138 3.48 -2.51 -12.24
CA GLY A 138 4.35 -1.42 -12.70
C GLY A 138 3.92 -0.80 -14.05
N ARG A 139 4.50 0.36 -14.40
CA ARG A 139 4.20 1.13 -15.63
C ARG A 139 4.16 0.27 -16.91
N LYS A 140 5.18 -0.56 -17.14
CA LYS A 140 5.25 -1.42 -18.34
C LYS A 140 4.13 -2.47 -18.37
N THR A 141 3.80 -3.04 -17.21
CA THR A 141 2.73 -4.03 -17.09
C THR A 141 1.37 -3.37 -17.31
N ALA A 142 1.14 -2.20 -16.73
CA ALA A 142 -0.08 -1.41 -16.95
C ALA A 142 -0.30 -1.08 -18.44
N MET A 143 0.75 -0.68 -19.17
CA MET A 143 0.64 -0.43 -20.62
C MET A 143 0.20 -1.69 -21.40
N LYS A 144 0.80 -2.86 -21.10
CA LYS A 144 0.41 -4.13 -21.73
C LYS A 144 -1.00 -4.60 -21.35
N LEU A 145 -1.46 -4.26 -20.15
CA LEU A 145 -2.83 -4.55 -19.72
C LEU A 145 -3.83 -3.66 -20.47
N ALA A 146 -3.49 -2.38 -20.68
CA ALA A 146 -4.33 -1.46 -21.44
C ALA A 146 -4.49 -1.85 -22.92
N GLU A 147 -3.50 -2.52 -23.52
CA GLU A 147 -3.60 -3.15 -24.85
C GLU A 147 -4.63 -4.30 -24.92
N GLN A 148 -5.07 -4.82 -23.77
CA GLN A 148 -6.12 -5.84 -23.62
C GLN A 148 -7.40 -5.26 -23.03
N ASP A 149 -7.57 -3.94 -23.10
CA ASP A 149 -8.69 -3.20 -22.51
C ASP A 149 -8.82 -3.32 -20.98
N ILE A 150 -7.78 -3.81 -20.30
CA ILE A 150 -7.71 -3.82 -18.82
C ILE A 150 -7.10 -2.50 -18.37
N ARG A 151 -7.96 -1.53 -18.02
CA ARG A 151 -7.53 -0.15 -17.66
C ARG A 151 -7.79 0.19 -16.20
N SER A 152 -8.78 -0.45 -15.58
CA SER A 152 -9.18 -0.22 -14.20
C SER A 152 -8.86 -1.40 -13.28
N VAL A 153 -8.98 -1.20 -11.96
CA VAL A 153 -8.87 -2.30 -10.99
C VAL A 153 -10.03 -3.29 -11.14
N ALA A 154 -11.23 -2.81 -11.46
CA ALA A 154 -12.39 -3.66 -11.77
C ALA A 154 -12.10 -4.59 -12.95
N ASP A 155 -11.55 -4.07 -14.06
CA ASP A 155 -11.19 -4.88 -15.22
C ASP A 155 -10.18 -5.98 -14.86
N LEU A 156 -9.16 -5.63 -14.07
CA LEU A 156 -8.14 -6.59 -13.66
C LEU A 156 -8.71 -7.66 -12.72
N ARG A 157 -9.61 -7.27 -11.81
CA ARG A 157 -10.30 -8.19 -10.90
C ARG A 157 -11.22 -9.16 -11.65
N ALA A 158 -11.87 -8.70 -12.72
CA ALA A 158 -12.75 -9.52 -13.56
C ALA A 158 -11.97 -10.44 -14.53
N ALA A 159 -10.69 -10.16 -14.77
CA ALA A 159 -9.87 -10.96 -15.67
C ALA A 159 -9.63 -12.39 -15.15
N ASN A 160 -9.44 -13.32 -16.09
CA ASN A 160 -9.13 -14.72 -15.75
C ASN A 160 -7.69 -14.86 -15.21
N PRO A 161 -7.49 -15.33 -13.97
CA PRO A 161 -6.15 -15.43 -13.36
C PRO A 161 -5.19 -16.34 -14.16
N HIS A 162 -5.69 -17.45 -14.70
CA HIS A 162 -4.87 -18.41 -15.45
C HIS A 162 -4.32 -17.80 -16.75
N ARG A 163 -5.17 -17.07 -17.49
CA ARG A 163 -4.72 -16.38 -18.72
C ARG A 163 -3.67 -15.31 -18.41
N LEU A 164 -3.83 -14.58 -17.30
CA LEU A 164 -2.85 -13.58 -16.88
C LEU A 164 -1.55 -14.22 -16.36
N ARG A 165 -1.62 -15.42 -15.76
CA ARG A 165 -0.43 -16.20 -15.40
C ARG A 165 0.41 -16.51 -16.64
N GLU A 166 -0.22 -17.08 -17.67
CA GLU A 166 0.45 -17.51 -18.90
C GLU A 166 1.14 -16.33 -19.61
N ARG A 167 0.49 -15.17 -19.63
CA ARG A 167 1.00 -13.98 -20.32
C ARG A 167 2.01 -13.15 -19.52
N TYR A 168 1.94 -13.19 -18.18
CA TYR A 168 2.75 -12.33 -17.32
C TYR A 168 3.59 -13.12 -16.33
N SER A 169 2.98 -13.64 -15.27
CA SER A 169 3.67 -14.38 -14.21
C SER A 169 2.70 -14.97 -13.19
N VAL A 170 3.19 -15.91 -12.37
CA VAL A 170 2.49 -16.37 -11.16
C VAL A 170 2.19 -15.24 -10.17
N VAL A 171 3.00 -14.17 -10.14
CA VAL A 171 2.74 -13.02 -9.26
C VAL A 171 1.49 -12.28 -9.73
N MET A 172 1.33 -12.07 -11.04
CA MET A 172 0.12 -11.45 -11.59
C MET A 172 -1.14 -12.27 -11.29
N GLU A 173 -1.06 -13.61 -11.41
CA GLU A 173 -2.16 -14.48 -11.03
C GLU A 173 -2.58 -14.27 -9.57
N ARG A 174 -1.60 -14.27 -8.66
CA ARG A 174 -1.83 -14.06 -7.23
C ARG A 174 -2.41 -12.68 -6.95
N THR A 175 -1.97 -11.64 -7.65
CA THR A 175 -2.55 -10.29 -7.54
C THR A 175 -4.03 -10.28 -7.92
N VAL A 176 -4.40 -10.96 -9.01
CA VAL A 176 -5.80 -11.04 -9.45
C VAL A 176 -6.65 -11.81 -8.43
N ARG A 177 -6.16 -12.96 -7.96
CA ARG A 177 -6.81 -13.76 -6.90
C ARG A 177 -7.00 -12.95 -5.61
N GLU A 178 -5.98 -12.18 -5.21
CA GLU A 178 -6.07 -11.30 -4.05
C GLU A 178 -7.14 -10.21 -4.23
N LEU A 179 -7.28 -9.62 -5.43
CA LEU A 179 -8.37 -8.67 -5.74
C LEU A 179 -9.75 -9.35 -5.77
N GLN A 180 -9.80 -10.64 -6.07
CA GLN A 180 -11.01 -11.47 -5.99
C GLN A 180 -11.32 -11.93 -4.55
N GLY A 181 -10.46 -11.60 -3.58
CA GLY A 181 -10.63 -11.93 -2.16
C GLY A 181 -9.95 -13.23 -1.72
N GLU A 182 -9.27 -13.93 -2.62
CA GLU A 182 -8.50 -15.14 -2.31
C GLU A 182 -7.09 -14.76 -1.83
N SER A 183 -6.79 -15.05 -0.58
CA SER A 183 -5.49 -14.75 0.04
C SER A 183 -4.39 -15.65 -0.55
N CYS A 184 -3.50 -15.05 -1.33
CA CYS A 184 -2.36 -15.72 -1.96
C CYS A 184 -1.02 -15.26 -1.37
N ILE A 185 -0.99 -14.10 -0.72
CA ILE A 185 0.19 -13.59 -0.03
C ILE A 185 0.07 -13.98 1.44
N ASP A 186 1.10 -14.63 1.98
CA ASP A 186 1.15 -15.04 3.39
C ASP A 186 0.78 -13.87 4.31
N ARG A 187 -0.17 -14.09 5.23
CA ARG A 187 -0.73 -13.06 6.13
C ARG A 187 0.19 -12.70 7.27
N GLY A 188 1.25 -13.46 7.48
CA GLY A 188 2.25 -13.10 8.48
C GLY A 188 3.29 -14.19 8.62
N ARG A 189 4.48 -13.94 8.09
CA ARG A 189 5.66 -14.64 8.58
C ARG A 189 5.95 -14.05 9.96
N ARG A 190 5.78 -14.83 11.03
CA ARG A 190 6.08 -14.43 12.44
C ARG A 190 7.46 -13.78 12.60
N THR A 191 8.38 -14.06 11.69
CA THR A 191 9.69 -13.43 11.62
C THR A 191 9.97 -12.94 10.20
N ARG A 192 10.37 -11.67 10.10
CA ARG A 192 10.98 -11.12 8.89
C ARG A 192 12.14 -12.05 8.50
N PRO A 193 12.20 -12.53 7.25
CA PRO A 193 13.33 -13.37 6.84
C PRO A 193 14.63 -12.60 7.09
N PRO A 194 15.70 -13.29 7.54
CA PRO A 194 16.97 -12.65 7.80
C PRO A 194 17.43 -11.91 6.55
N ARG A 195 18.03 -10.72 6.73
CA ARG A 195 18.62 -9.97 5.61
C ARG A 195 19.66 -10.87 4.95
N GLN A 196 19.43 -11.22 3.69
CA GLN A 196 20.30 -12.15 2.96
C GLN A 196 21.55 -11.46 2.42
N GLN A 197 21.51 -10.13 2.25
CA GLN A 197 22.59 -9.37 1.61
C GLN A 197 22.72 -7.98 2.25
N ILE A 198 23.95 -7.49 2.32
CA ILE A 198 24.32 -6.11 2.63
C ILE A 198 25.25 -5.66 1.50
N ILE A 199 24.82 -4.68 0.72
CA ILE A 199 25.58 -4.16 -0.44
C ILE A 199 25.69 -2.65 -0.28
N ALA A 200 26.91 -2.12 -0.44
CA ALA A 200 27.15 -0.68 -0.56
C ALA A 200 27.59 -0.40 -2.01
N SER A 201 26.72 0.24 -2.78
CA SER A 201 27.02 0.68 -4.15
C SER A 201 26.92 2.20 -4.23
N ARG A 202 27.86 2.82 -4.94
CA ARG A 202 27.87 4.26 -5.22
C ARG A 202 27.85 4.44 -6.73
N SER A 203 26.70 4.85 -7.28
CA SER A 203 26.52 5.02 -8.72
C SER A 203 26.81 6.45 -9.20
N PHE A 204 27.03 7.38 -8.28
CA PHE A 204 27.34 8.78 -8.57
C PHE A 204 28.58 9.20 -7.79
N GLY A 205 29.55 9.77 -8.51
CA GLY A 205 30.81 10.33 -8.04
C GLY A 205 31.30 11.32 -9.08
#